data_AF-A0A644TJD9-F1
#
_entry.id   AF-A0A644TJD9-F1
#
_cell.length_a   1.000
_cell.length_b   1.000
_cell.length_c   1.000
_cell.angle_alpha   90.00
_cell.angle_beta   90.00
_cell.angle_gamma   90.00
#
_symmetry.space_group_name_H-M   'P 1'
#
loop_
_entity.id
_entity.type
_entity.pdbx_description
1 polymer ?
#
loop_
_entity_poly.entity_id
_entity_poly.type
_entity_poly.pdbx_seq_one_letter_code
_entity_poly.pdbx_strand_id
1 'polypeptide(L)'
;MIRSIDLICSHCKKTFKPLSKLYYLEDFSGANSLQDAKLLCQDCIDTWQKRWQIKEAIFTEKDYSQYVTITLKNGEVLRDLDCTALEDIVLVTGQDLPKEAQKKLFSLYNAWDLERKKNTLKTCQFQDEFMRTTFSCETYGGEKYENIAFRFNMQGRLETEKPLPEYIVEQIMISFKMYQVQKG
;
A
#
# COMPACT_ATOMS: atom_id res chain seq x y z
N MET A 1 32.18 -7.28 38.44
CA MET A 1 32.67 -8.50 37.76
C MET A 1 32.37 -8.35 36.27
N ILE A 2 33.40 -8.34 35.41
CA ILE A 2 33.24 -8.24 33.95
C ILE A 2 33.02 -9.67 33.42
N ARG A 3 32.04 -9.86 32.53
CA ARG A 3 31.74 -11.15 31.87
C ARG A 3 31.77 -10.96 30.36
N SER A 4 32.26 -11.96 29.63
CA SER A 4 32.24 -12.03 28.18
C SER A 4 31.12 -12.96 27.70
N ILE A 5 30.57 -12.69 26.52
CA ILE A 5 29.59 -13.54 25.84
C ILE A 5 30.03 -13.74 24.39
N ASP A 6 29.94 -14.96 23.89
CA ASP A 6 30.19 -15.26 22.49
C ASP A 6 28.95 -14.96 21.65
N LEU A 7 29.14 -14.24 20.54
CA LEU A 7 28.06 -13.90 19.63
C LEU A 7 27.95 -14.99 18.57
N ILE A 8 26.87 -15.79 18.67
CA ILE A 8 26.60 -16.91 17.77
C ILE A 8 25.42 -16.55 16.88
N CYS A 9 25.60 -16.70 15.57
CA CYS A 9 24.52 -16.45 14.62
C CYS A 9 23.45 -17.54 14.71
N SER A 10 22.20 -17.15 14.88
CA SER A 10 21.06 -18.07 14.99
C SER A 10 20.77 -18.82 13.69
N HIS A 11 21.15 -18.26 12.54
CA HIS A 11 20.94 -18.86 11.21
C HIS A 11 22.04 -19.84 10.83
N CYS A 12 23.32 -19.44 10.86
CA CYS A 12 24.45 -20.29 10.44
C CYS A 12 25.20 -21.01 11.58
N LYS A 13 24.85 -20.73 12.84
CA LYS A 13 25.46 -21.28 14.07
C LYS A 13 26.96 -20.99 14.24
N LYS A 14 27.53 -20.09 13.45
CA LYS A 14 28.93 -19.67 13.57
C LYS A 14 29.07 -18.52 14.55
N THR A 15 30.18 -18.50 15.28
CA THR A 15 30.62 -17.34 16.06
C THR A 15 31.00 -16.20 15.10
N PHE A 16 30.63 -14.97 15.44
CA PHE A 16 30.94 -13.81 14.62
C PHE A 16 31.35 -12.61 15.50
N LYS A 17 32.03 -11.64 14.88
CA LYS A 17 32.29 -10.34 15.49
C LYS A 17 31.37 -9.31 14.84
N PRO A 18 30.66 -8.48 15.63
CA PRO A 18 29.85 -7.42 15.07
C PRO A 18 30.78 -6.39 14.43
N LEU A 19 30.31 -5.82 13.33
CA LEU A 19 30.97 -4.68 12.69
C LEU A 19 30.48 -3.41 13.42
N SER A 20 29.74 -2.55 12.72
CA SER A 20 29.16 -1.33 13.31
C SER A 20 27.80 -1.53 13.99
N LYS A 21 27.09 -2.62 13.68
CA LYS A 21 25.72 -2.90 14.14
C LYS A 21 25.53 -4.38 14.46
N LEU A 22 24.59 -4.67 15.35
CA LEU A 22 24.10 -6.01 15.65
C LEU A 22 22.70 -6.18 15.06
N TYR A 23 22.50 -7.25 14.31
CA TYR A 23 21.19 -7.63 13.79
C TYR A 23 20.60 -8.73 14.66
N TYR A 24 19.30 -8.64 14.95
CA TYR A 24 18.57 -9.63 15.71
C TYR A 24 17.20 -9.85 15.07
N LEU A 25 16.66 -11.06 15.18
CA LEU A 25 15.28 -11.36 14.84
C LEU A 25 14.40 -11.01 16.04
N GLU A 26 13.40 -10.17 15.81
CA GLU A 26 12.35 -9.91 16.79
C GLU A 26 11.45 -11.15 16.88
N ASP A 27 11.64 -11.89 17.97
CA ASP A 27 10.72 -12.95 18.38
C ASP A 27 9.93 -12.44 19.57
N PHE A 28 8.64 -12.11 19.35
CA PHE A 28 7.73 -11.66 20.42
C PHE A 28 7.41 -12.79 21.42
N SER A 29 7.90 -14.01 21.15
CA SER A 29 7.73 -15.19 22.00
C SER A 29 8.86 -15.29 23.04
N GLY A 30 8.82 -14.44 24.08
CA GLY A 30 9.50 -14.73 25.34
C GLY A 30 11.00 -14.42 25.45
N ALA A 31 11.57 -13.60 24.56
CA ALA A 31 12.93 -13.09 24.72
C ALA A 31 12.99 -12.03 25.86
N ASN A 32 13.04 -12.50 27.11
CA ASN A 32 13.16 -11.64 28.30
C ASN A 32 14.61 -11.26 28.62
N SER A 33 15.58 -11.79 27.87
CA SER A 33 17.00 -11.51 28.07
C SER A 33 17.77 -11.41 26.74
N LEU A 34 18.87 -10.67 26.75
CA LEU A 34 19.78 -10.51 25.62
C LEU A 34 20.46 -11.84 25.21
N GLN A 35 20.44 -12.86 26.07
CA GLN A 35 20.96 -14.20 25.78
C GLN A 35 20.00 -15.00 24.90
N ASP A 36 18.70 -14.68 24.94
CA ASP A 36 17.66 -15.32 24.15
C ASP A 36 17.45 -14.61 22.79
N ALA A 37 18.13 -13.48 22.57
CA ALA A 37 18.06 -12.73 21.34
C ALA A 37 18.62 -13.57 20.18
N LYS A 38 17.82 -13.73 19.13
CA LYS A 38 18.22 -14.44 17.91
C LYS A 38 19.12 -13.56 17.04
N LEU A 39 20.41 -13.51 17.38
CA LEU A 39 21.38 -12.67 16.68
C LEU A 39 21.72 -13.20 15.27
N LEU A 40 21.98 -12.30 14.33
CA LEU A 40 22.36 -12.61 12.95
C LEU A 40 23.73 -12.00 12.62
N CYS A 41 24.58 -12.78 11.94
CA CYS A 41 25.86 -12.27 11.43
C CYS A 41 25.67 -11.52 10.11
N GLN A 42 26.64 -10.69 9.75
CA GLN A 42 26.62 -9.87 8.53
C GLN A 42 26.44 -10.72 7.27
N ASP A 43 27.16 -11.83 7.13
CA ASP A 43 27.08 -12.70 5.95
C ASP A 43 25.65 -13.24 5.70
N CYS A 44 24.93 -13.58 6.77
CA CYS A 44 23.55 -14.06 6.67
C CYS A 44 22.60 -12.92 6.27
N ILE A 45 22.80 -11.73 6.82
CA ILE A 45 22.03 -10.53 6.45
C ILE A 45 22.28 -10.16 4.99
N ASP A 46 23.53 -10.17 4.55
CA ASP A 46 23.89 -9.86 3.16
C ASP A 46 23.27 -10.88 2.19
N THR A 47 23.28 -12.17 2.55
CA THR A 47 22.66 -13.22 1.75
C THR A 47 21.15 -13.04 1.68
N TRP A 48 20.52 -12.75 2.82
CA TRP A 48 19.09 -12.46 2.91
C TRP A 48 18.71 -11.24 2.06
N GLN A 49 19.43 -10.12 2.19
CA GLN A 49 19.20 -8.92 1.38
C GLN A 49 19.40 -9.18 -0.12
N LYS A 50 20.46 -9.91 -0.49
CA LYS A 50 20.75 -10.24 -1.89
C LYS A 50 19.68 -11.13 -2.53
N ARG A 51 19.04 -12.02 -1.77
CA ARG A 51 17.92 -12.85 -2.24
C ARG A 51 16.74 -11.99 -2.67
N TRP A 52 16.42 -10.96 -1.90
CA TRP A 52 15.23 -10.10 -2.07
C TRP A 52 15.38 -9.05 -3.18
N GLN A 53 16.00 -9.42 -4.30
CA GLN A 53 16.01 -8.61 -5.49
C GLN A 53 14.76 -8.86 -6.32
N ILE A 54 13.72 -8.06 -6.07
CA ILE A 54 12.46 -8.12 -6.81
C ILE A 54 12.70 -7.72 -8.27
N LYS A 55 12.28 -8.57 -9.20
CA LYS A 55 12.25 -8.31 -10.64
C LYS A 55 10.90 -7.71 -11.03
N GLU A 56 9.81 -8.33 -10.57
CA GLU A 56 8.44 -7.98 -10.92
C GLU A 56 7.50 -8.34 -9.76
N ALA A 57 6.41 -7.59 -9.62
CA ALA A 57 5.33 -7.88 -8.68
C ALA A 57 3.99 -7.63 -9.36
N ILE A 58 3.08 -8.60 -9.26
CA ILE A 58 1.73 -8.52 -9.81
C ILE A 58 0.76 -8.49 -8.62
N PHE A 59 0.01 -7.40 -8.50
CA PHE A 59 -0.98 -7.20 -7.45
C PHE A 59 -2.37 -7.56 -7.94
N THR A 60 -3.14 -8.19 -7.07
CA THR A 60 -4.53 -8.57 -7.33
C THR A 60 -5.36 -8.29 -6.09
N GLU A 61 -6.60 -7.85 -6.29
CA GLU A 61 -7.56 -7.69 -5.19
C GLU A 61 -8.69 -8.70 -5.38
N LYS A 62 -8.99 -9.45 -4.32
CA LYS A 62 -10.07 -10.43 -4.29
C LYS A 62 -10.75 -10.36 -2.94
N ASP A 63 -12.08 -10.23 -2.93
CA ASP A 63 -12.90 -10.22 -1.71
C ASP A 63 -12.42 -9.16 -0.68
N TYR A 64 -12.02 -7.98 -1.15
CA TYR A 64 -11.44 -6.88 -0.35
C TYR A 64 -10.07 -7.18 0.30
N SER A 65 -9.46 -8.32 -0.02
CA SER A 65 -8.09 -8.67 0.36
C SER A 65 -7.11 -8.44 -0.79
N GLN A 66 -5.89 -8.04 -0.45
CA GLN A 66 -4.84 -7.74 -1.41
C GLN A 66 -3.83 -8.89 -1.44
N TYR A 67 -3.51 -9.35 -2.65
CA TYR A 67 -2.54 -10.40 -2.88
C TYR A 67 -1.46 -9.93 -3.84
N VAL A 68 -0.26 -10.47 -3.68
CA VAL A 68 0.88 -10.20 -4.55
C VAL A 68 1.56 -11.49 -4.99
N THR A 69 1.85 -11.57 -6.28
CA THR A 69 2.80 -12.53 -6.84
C THR A 69 4.12 -11.83 -7.10
N ILE A 70 5.19 -12.28 -6.45
CA ILE A 70 6.53 -11.67 -6.53
C ILE A 70 7.45 -12.59 -7.33
N THR A 71 8.05 -12.04 -8.38
CA THR A 71 9.13 -12.70 -9.12
C THR A 71 10.46 -12.06 -8.73
N LEU A 72 11.37 -12.88 -8.18
CA LEU A 72 12.73 -12.47 -7.81
C LEU A 72 13.68 -12.63 -9.01
N LYS A 73 14.81 -11.89 -8.99
CA LYS A 73 15.81 -11.95 -10.07
C LYS A 73 16.51 -13.30 -10.20
N ASN A 74 16.54 -14.10 -9.13
CA ASN A 74 17.06 -15.47 -9.16
C ASN A 74 16.10 -16.46 -9.86
N GLY A 75 14.91 -16.01 -10.31
CA GLY A 75 13.89 -16.85 -10.95
C GLY A 75 12.87 -17.46 -9.97
N GLU A 76 13.03 -17.26 -8.67
CA GLU A 76 12.05 -17.69 -7.67
C GLU A 76 10.75 -16.89 -7.81
N VAL A 77 9.62 -17.59 -7.79
CA VAL A 77 8.28 -16.99 -7.90
C VAL A 77 7.48 -17.36 -6.66
N LEU A 78 7.09 -16.35 -5.89
CA LEU A 78 6.23 -16.46 -4.72
C LEU A 78 4.83 -16.01 -5.14
N ARG A 79 3.84 -16.92 -5.11
CA ARG A 79 2.49 -16.67 -5.64
C ARG A 79 1.48 -16.41 -4.54
N ASP A 80 0.48 -15.59 -4.85
CA ASP A 80 -0.73 -15.37 -4.07
C ASP A 80 -0.46 -15.08 -2.58
N LEU A 81 0.57 -14.26 -2.33
CA LEU A 81 0.95 -13.89 -0.98
C LEU A 81 0.01 -12.78 -0.50
N ASP A 82 -0.61 -13.00 0.66
CA ASP A 82 -1.39 -11.97 1.34
C ASP A 82 -0.49 -10.79 1.71
N CYS A 83 -0.94 -9.57 1.41
CA CYS A 83 -0.16 -8.37 1.61
C CYS A 83 -1.01 -7.17 2.03
N THR A 84 -0.37 -6.25 2.73
CA THR A 84 -0.98 -4.98 3.15
C THR A 84 -0.04 -3.84 2.83
N ALA A 85 -0.50 -2.89 2.02
CA ALA A 85 0.20 -1.64 1.79
C ALA A 85 -0.03 -0.67 2.96
N LEU A 86 1.04 -0.14 3.53
CA LEU A 86 1.03 0.83 4.64
C LEU A 86 1.99 1.96 4.31
N GLU A 87 1.50 3.19 4.21
CA GLU A 87 2.26 4.44 4.02
C GLU A 87 3.32 4.42 2.91
N ASP A 88 4.49 3.82 3.14
CA ASP A 88 5.64 3.71 2.22
C ASP A 88 6.19 2.28 2.06
N ILE A 89 5.53 1.27 2.63
CA ILE A 89 5.94 -0.14 2.59
C ILE A 89 4.77 -1.07 2.24
N VAL A 90 5.11 -2.25 1.73
CA VAL A 90 4.17 -3.38 1.61
C VAL A 90 4.65 -4.50 2.53
N LEU A 91 3.79 -4.87 3.48
CA LEU A 91 3.97 -6.03 4.33
C LEU A 91 3.41 -7.25 3.62
N VAL A 92 4.14 -8.36 3.67
CA VAL A 92 3.74 -9.63 3.07
C VAL A 92 3.66 -10.67 4.18
N THR A 93 2.47 -11.22 4.40
CA THR A 93 2.21 -12.15 5.49
C THR A 93 3.09 -13.39 5.35
N GLY A 94 3.80 -13.73 6.42
CA GLY A 94 4.69 -14.90 6.47
C GLY A 94 6.03 -14.74 5.72
N GLN A 95 6.35 -13.54 5.23
CA GLN A 95 7.63 -13.27 4.58
C GLN A 95 8.39 -12.15 5.31
N ASP A 96 9.62 -12.43 5.72
CA ASP A 96 10.52 -11.44 6.31
C ASP A 96 11.34 -10.76 5.20
N LEU A 97 10.78 -9.68 4.65
CA LEU A 97 11.43 -8.88 3.60
C LEU A 97 12.28 -7.77 4.20
N PRO A 98 13.48 -7.49 3.66
CA PRO A 98 14.23 -6.32 4.03
C PRO A 98 13.47 -5.05 3.67
N LYS A 99 13.65 -3.98 4.46
CA LYS A 99 12.97 -2.69 4.26
C LYS A 99 13.09 -2.16 2.84
N GLU A 100 14.22 -2.34 2.20
CA GLU A 100 14.44 -1.92 0.80
C GLU A 100 13.53 -2.66 -0.18
N ALA A 101 13.33 -3.96 0.02
CA ALA A 101 12.42 -4.76 -0.80
C ALA A 101 10.96 -4.38 -0.54
N GLN A 102 10.58 -4.12 0.73
CA GLN A 102 9.24 -3.63 1.08
C GLN A 102 8.92 -2.29 0.40
N LYS A 103 9.86 -1.32 0.42
CA LYS A 103 9.71 -0.02 -0.27
C LYS A 103 9.63 -0.18 -1.79
N LYS A 104 10.40 -1.10 -2.34
CA LYS A 104 10.35 -1.41 -3.77
C LYS A 104 8.99 -2.02 -4.16
N LEU A 105 8.46 -2.95 -3.38
CA LEU A 105 7.10 -3.47 -3.58
C LEU A 105 6.07 -2.35 -3.48
N PHE A 106 6.20 -1.45 -2.51
CA PHE A 106 5.30 -0.32 -2.37
C PHE A 106 5.28 0.58 -3.60
N SER A 107 6.45 0.84 -4.19
CA SER A 107 6.53 1.64 -5.43
C SER A 107 5.77 0.98 -6.59
N LEU A 108 5.84 -0.36 -6.70
CA LEU A 108 5.09 -1.13 -7.71
C LEU A 108 3.59 -1.16 -7.40
N TYR A 109 3.23 -1.37 -6.12
CA TYR A 109 1.85 -1.34 -5.64
C TYR A 109 1.20 0.01 -5.94
N ASN A 110 1.87 1.11 -5.61
CA ASN A 110 1.33 2.46 -5.80
C ASN A 110 1.06 2.74 -7.28
N ALA A 111 1.96 2.32 -8.18
CA ALA A 111 1.72 2.44 -9.63
C ALA A 111 0.50 1.63 -10.08
N TRP A 112 0.34 0.41 -9.59
CA TRP A 112 -0.82 -0.44 -9.87
C TRP A 112 -2.12 0.13 -9.30
N ASP A 113 -2.13 0.61 -8.06
CA ASP A 113 -3.34 1.13 -7.40
C ASP A 113 -3.79 2.46 -8.02
N LEU A 114 -2.84 3.33 -8.42
CA LEU A 114 -3.14 4.55 -9.18
C LEU A 114 -3.80 4.24 -10.52
N GLU A 115 -3.26 3.28 -11.27
CA GLU A 115 -3.84 2.87 -12.56
C GLU A 115 -5.25 2.28 -12.39
N ARG A 116 -5.44 1.47 -11.35
CA ARG A 116 -6.75 0.88 -11.02
C ARG A 116 -7.78 1.95 -10.65
N LYS A 117 -7.38 2.95 -9.85
CA LYS A 117 -8.28 4.00 -9.34
C LYS A 117 -8.35 5.22 -10.24
N LYS A 118 -7.64 5.27 -11.37
CA LYS A 118 -7.50 6.49 -12.18
C LYS A 118 -8.84 7.16 -12.56
N ASN A 119 -9.88 6.36 -12.78
CA ASN A 119 -11.22 6.83 -13.15
C ASN A 119 -12.15 7.05 -11.94
N THR A 120 -11.65 6.87 -10.72
CA THR A 120 -12.40 7.05 -9.47
C THR A 120 -12.22 8.48 -8.95
N LEU A 121 -13.29 9.07 -8.43
CA LEU A 121 -13.27 10.36 -7.75
C LEU A 121 -12.41 10.27 -6.48
N LYS A 122 -11.41 11.13 -6.40
CA LYS A 122 -10.56 11.34 -5.23
C LYS A 122 -11.18 12.37 -4.30
N THR A 123 -11.64 13.49 -4.85
CA THR A 123 -12.33 14.54 -4.11
C THR A 123 -13.54 15.01 -4.90
N CYS A 124 -14.61 15.39 -4.22
CA CYS A 124 -15.79 15.96 -4.84
C CYS A 124 -16.49 16.87 -3.84
N GLN A 125 -16.59 18.15 -4.18
CA GLN A 125 -17.18 19.19 -3.34
C GLN A 125 -18.39 19.77 -4.02
N PHE A 126 -19.43 20.07 -3.24
CA PHE A 126 -20.68 20.64 -3.72
C PHE A 126 -20.90 22.01 -3.09
N GLN A 127 -21.21 22.99 -3.93
CA GLN A 127 -21.51 24.34 -3.53
C GLN A 127 -22.94 24.71 -3.97
N ASP A 128 -23.74 25.16 -3.02
CA ASP A 128 -25.08 25.67 -3.27
C ASP A 128 -25.05 27.20 -3.30
N GLU A 129 -25.39 27.76 -4.46
CA GLU A 129 -25.67 29.17 -4.67
C GLU A 129 -27.17 29.36 -4.95
N PHE A 130 -27.65 30.60 -4.89
CA PHE A 130 -29.07 30.91 -5.05
C PHE A 130 -29.63 30.32 -6.37
N MET A 131 -30.46 29.28 -6.25
CA MET A 131 -31.02 28.48 -7.36
C MET A 131 -30.00 27.71 -8.24
N ARG A 132 -28.74 27.58 -7.82
CA ARG A 132 -27.70 26.87 -8.59
C ARG A 132 -26.83 26.03 -7.68
N THR A 133 -26.79 24.72 -7.91
CA THR A 133 -25.81 23.83 -7.29
C THR A 133 -24.71 23.51 -8.28
N THR A 134 -23.47 23.64 -7.85
CA THR A 134 -22.29 23.26 -8.64
C THR A 134 -21.46 22.23 -7.90
N PHE A 135 -20.67 21.46 -8.65
CA PHE A 135 -19.67 20.59 -8.07
C PHE A 135 -18.26 20.90 -8.60
N SER A 136 -17.26 20.60 -7.78
CA SER A 136 -15.85 20.57 -8.18
C SER A 136 -15.22 19.26 -7.73
N CYS A 137 -14.74 18.44 -8.66
CA CYS A 137 -14.25 17.09 -8.38
C CYS A 137 -12.94 16.78 -9.12
N GLU A 138 -12.08 15.98 -8.49
CA GLU A 138 -10.80 15.51 -9.03
C GLU A 138 -10.76 13.98 -8.99
N THR A 139 -10.32 13.32 -10.06
CA THR A 139 -10.07 11.87 -10.08
C THR A 139 -8.66 11.53 -9.59
N TYR A 140 -8.42 10.28 -9.17
CA TYR A 140 -7.05 9.82 -8.89
C TYR A 140 -6.13 9.88 -10.12
N GLY A 141 -6.69 9.83 -11.33
CA GLY A 141 -5.98 10.00 -12.59
C GLY A 141 -5.66 11.46 -12.94
N GLY A 142 -6.11 12.43 -12.13
CA GLY A 142 -5.84 13.85 -12.31
C GLY A 142 -6.82 14.60 -13.22
N GLU A 143 -7.94 13.97 -13.62
CA GLU A 143 -9.02 14.68 -14.31
C GLU A 143 -9.68 15.65 -13.33
N LYS A 144 -9.85 16.91 -13.77
CA LYS A 144 -10.44 17.97 -12.96
C LYS A 144 -11.71 18.50 -13.60
N TYR A 145 -12.75 18.59 -12.80
CA TYR A 145 -14.05 19.13 -13.17
C TYR A 145 -14.35 20.27 -12.21
N GLU A 146 -14.28 21.52 -12.67
CA GLU A 146 -14.35 22.70 -11.81
C GLU A 146 -15.64 23.48 -12.04
N ASN A 147 -16.35 23.76 -10.94
CA ASN A 147 -17.55 24.59 -10.88
C ASN A 147 -18.62 24.24 -11.92
N ILE A 148 -18.89 22.94 -12.09
CA ILE A 148 -19.87 22.46 -13.07
C ILE A 148 -21.26 22.50 -12.45
N ALA A 149 -22.16 23.26 -13.07
CA ALA A 149 -23.56 23.28 -12.67
C ALA A 149 -24.27 22.00 -13.07
N PHE A 150 -25.15 21.52 -12.20
CA PHE A 150 -25.95 20.34 -12.46
C PHE A 150 -27.36 20.46 -11.90
N ARG A 151 -28.25 19.62 -12.42
CA ARG A 151 -29.61 19.42 -11.92
C ARG A 151 -30.04 17.97 -12.11
N PHE A 152 -30.98 17.51 -11.31
CA PHE A 152 -31.66 16.25 -11.57
C PHE A 152 -32.93 16.51 -12.37
N ASN A 153 -33.13 15.75 -13.44
CA ASN A 153 -34.38 15.80 -14.18
C ASN A 153 -35.49 14.98 -13.50
N MET A 154 -36.70 15.01 -14.06
CA MET A 154 -37.86 14.29 -13.51
C MET A 154 -37.68 12.76 -13.45
N GLN A 155 -36.71 12.21 -14.19
CA GLN A 155 -36.37 10.78 -14.17
C GLN A 155 -35.25 10.46 -13.17
N GLY A 156 -34.77 11.44 -12.40
CA GLY A 156 -33.68 11.27 -11.45
C GLY A 156 -32.29 11.14 -12.11
N ARG A 157 -32.16 11.51 -13.39
CA ARG A 157 -30.84 11.53 -14.07
C ARG A 157 -30.16 12.88 -13.87
N LEU A 158 -28.84 12.82 -13.71
CA LEU A 158 -28.00 14.00 -13.62
C LEU A 158 -27.86 14.67 -15.00
N GLU A 159 -28.26 15.93 -15.08
CA GLU A 159 -27.99 16.81 -16.21
C GLU A 159 -26.95 17.84 -15.79
N THR A 160 -25.89 17.98 -16.58
CA THR A 160 -24.76 18.86 -16.29
C THR A 160 -24.60 19.89 -17.40
N GLU A 161 -24.07 21.07 -17.05
CA GLU A 161 -23.82 22.16 -18.00
C GLU A 161 -22.89 21.73 -19.15
N LYS A 162 -21.95 20.82 -18.86
CA LYS A 162 -21.02 20.23 -19.82
C LYS A 162 -21.18 18.71 -19.78
N PRO A 163 -21.10 18.01 -20.93
CA PRO A 163 -21.18 16.56 -20.95
C PRO A 163 -20.02 15.94 -20.16
N LEU A 164 -20.32 14.90 -19.39
CA LEU A 164 -19.35 14.16 -18.58
C LEU A 164 -19.36 12.69 -18.97
N PRO A 165 -18.23 11.99 -18.79
CA PRO A 165 -18.20 10.54 -18.95
C PRO A 165 -19.16 9.84 -17.97
N GLU A 166 -19.80 8.76 -18.43
CA GLU A 166 -20.79 8.01 -17.62
C GLU A 166 -20.22 7.53 -16.28
N TYR A 167 -18.97 7.05 -16.27
CA TYR A 167 -18.28 6.60 -15.06
C TYR A 167 -18.10 7.72 -14.02
N ILE A 168 -18.04 8.98 -14.43
CA ILE A 168 -17.98 10.14 -13.52
C ILE A 168 -19.37 10.50 -13.02
N VAL A 169 -20.37 10.48 -13.90
CA VAL A 169 -21.76 10.82 -13.57
C VAL A 169 -22.30 9.92 -12.44
N GLU A 170 -22.08 8.60 -12.53
CA GLU A 170 -22.50 7.66 -11.50
C GLU A 170 -21.89 7.96 -10.13
N GLN A 171 -20.59 8.28 -10.10
CA GLN A 171 -19.87 8.59 -8.87
C GLN A 171 -20.34 9.93 -8.27
N ILE A 172 -20.56 10.96 -9.10
CA ILE A 172 -21.10 12.26 -8.63
C ILE A 172 -22.49 12.06 -8.00
N MET A 173 -23.36 11.25 -8.61
CA MET A 173 -24.69 10.99 -8.04
C MET A 173 -24.61 10.31 -6.67
N ILE A 174 -23.70 9.35 -6.47
CA ILE A 174 -23.48 8.70 -5.18
C ILE A 174 -22.95 9.73 -4.16
N SER A 175 -21.92 10.49 -4.52
CA SER A 175 -21.33 11.52 -3.65
C SER A 175 -22.34 12.61 -3.26
N PHE A 176 -23.20 13.04 -4.19
CA PHE A 176 -24.21 14.06 -3.92
C PHE A 176 -25.30 13.57 -2.97
N LYS A 177 -25.74 12.31 -3.09
CA LYS A 177 -26.68 11.70 -2.12
C LYS A 177 -26.09 11.73 -0.71
N MET A 178 -24.82 11.41 -0.55
CA MET A 178 -24.13 11.49 0.75
C MET A 178 -24.06 12.92 1.27
N TYR A 179 -23.75 13.89 0.40
CA TYR A 179 -23.75 15.31 0.75
C TYR A 179 -25.12 15.81 1.25
N GLN A 180 -26.21 15.43 0.57
CA GLN A 180 -27.56 15.80 0.98
C GLN A 180 -27.94 15.21 2.34
N VAL A 181 -27.56 13.96 2.61
CA VAL A 181 -27.78 13.32 3.93
C VAL A 181 -27.00 14.04 5.04
N GLN A 182 -25.80 14.56 4.76
CA GLN A 182 -25.01 15.30 5.75
C GLN A 182 -25.53 16.73 5.99
N LYS A 183 -26.28 17.29 5.04
CA LYS A 183 -26.90 18.61 5.16
C LYS A 183 -28.26 18.62 5.86
N GLY A 184 -28.98 17.50 5.82
CA GLY A 184 -30.28 17.31 6.48
C GLY A 184 -30.14 16.86 7.92
#